data_AF-A0A059X7P9-F1
#
_entry.id   AF-A0A059X7P9-F1
#
_cell.length_a   1.000
_cell.length_b   1.000
_cell.length_c   1.000
_cell.angle_alpha   90.00
_cell.angle_beta   90.00
_cell.angle_gamma   90.00
#
_symmetry.space_group_name_H-M   'P 1'
#
loop_
_entity.id
_entity.type
_entity.pdbx_description
1 polymer ?
#
loop_
_entity_poly.entity_id
_entity_poly.type
_entity_poly.pdbx_seq_one_letter_code
_entity_poly.pdbx_strand_id
1 'polypeptide(L)'
;VPQIFFISLPIFALILKMLYNGNKHFYYADHAIFAIHLYCATFLIVLVRYAVIAINSKLDWTVLNVLAALVGLSIFFYEYKAMRNYYRQGRIITILKWAGLNVMAFLMLVLLMSIFFIYSAIQS
;
A
#
# COMPACT_ATOMS: atom_id res chain seq x y z
N VAL A 1 9.27 -13.03 -4.29
CA VAL A 1 8.74 -11.65 -4.43
C VAL A 1 7.59 -11.53 -5.44
N PRO A 2 7.63 -12.10 -6.66
CA PRO A 2 6.55 -11.95 -7.66
C PRO A 2 5.19 -12.57 -7.26
N GLN A 3 5.23 -13.72 -6.59
CA GLN A 3 4.02 -14.47 -6.20
C GLN A 3 3.24 -13.81 -5.05
N ILE A 4 3.94 -13.08 -4.18
CA ILE A 4 3.31 -12.36 -3.06
C ILE A 4 2.37 -11.28 -3.58
N PHE A 5 2.72 -10.62 -4.70
CA PHE A 5 1.88 -9.59 -5.31
C PHE A 5 0.56 -10.16 -5.86
N PHE A 6 0.62 -11.31 -6.53
CA PHE A 6 -0.56 -11.99 -7.05
C PHE A 6 -1.53 -12.43 -5.95
N ILE A 7 -1.01 -12.80 -4.78
CA ILE A 7 -1.83 -13.17 -3.60
C ILE A 7 -2.32 -11.92 -2.85
N SER A 8 -1.51 -10.85 -2.79
CA SER A 8 -1.88 -9.61 -2.10
C SER A 8 -3.01 -8.85 -2.78
N LEU A 9 -3.15 -8.94 -4.11
CA LEU A 9 -4.21 -8.31 -4.90
C LEU A 9 -5.62 -8.73 -4.48
N PRO A 10 -5.96 -10.04 -4.48
CA PRO A 10 -7.27 -10.49 -4.03
C PRO A 10 -7.49 -10.21 -2.55
N ILE A 11 -6.45 -10.31 -1.70
CA ILE A 11 -6.55 -9.95 -0.28
C ILE A 11 -6.88 -8.46 -0.11
N PHE A 12 -6.20 -7.58 -0.83
CA PHE A 12 -6.43 -6.13 -0.78
C PHE A 12 -7.81 -5.76 -1.31
N ALA A 13 -8.23 -6.36 -2.42
CA ALA A 13 -9.58 -6.20 -2.96
C ALA A 13 -10.66 -6.69 -1.96
N LEU A 14 -10.37 -7.77 -1.22
CA LEU A 14 -11.25 -8.31 -0.18
C LEU A 14 -11.32 -7.38 1.05
N ILE A 15 -10.19 -6.81 1.48
CA ILE A 15 -10.15 -5.77 2.53
C ILE A 15 -10.97 -4.55 2.11
N LEU A 16 -10.82 -4.08 0.87
CA LEU A 16 -11.64 -2.99 0.32
C LEU A 16 -13.12 -3.36 0.28
N LYS A 17 -13.46 -4.58 -0.16
CA LYS A 17 -14.83 -5.08 -0.14
C LYS A 17 -15.41 -5.09 1.28
N MET A 18 -14.66 -5.56 2.27
CA MET A 18 -15.08 -5.57 3.67
C MET A 18 -15.34 -4.14 4.18
N LEU A 19 -14.46 -3.20 3.83
CA LEU A 19 -14.55 -1.80 4.24
C LEU A 19 -15.64 -1.00 3.51
N TYR A 20 -16.08 -1.46 2.33
CA TYR A 20 -17.08 -0.82 1.48
C TYR A 20 -18.38 -1.63 1.31
N ASN A 21 -18.58 -2.68 2.12
CA ASN A 21 -19.71 -3.62 2.03
C ASN A 21 -21.11 -2.98 2.16
N GLY A 22 -21.19 -1.70 2.54
CA GLY A 22 -22.46 -0.95 2.66
C GLY A 22 -22.98 -0.33 1.34
N ASN A 23 -22.17 -0.25 0.28
CA ASN A 23 -22.60 0.36 -0.98
C ASN A 23 -22.98 -0.71 -2.01
N LYS A 24 -24.28 -0.94 -2.22
CA LYS A 24 -24.86 -1.92 -3.17
C LYS A 24 -24.50 -1.71 -4.66
N HIS A 25 -23.74 -0.68 -5.01
CA HIS A 25 -23.40 -0.32 -6.39
C HIS A 25 -21.98 -0.72 -6.83
N PHE A 26 -21.16 -1.29 -5.95
CA PHE A 26 -19.80 -1.71 -6.31
C PHE A 26 -19.67 -3.22 -6.21
N TYR A 27 -19.34 -3.85 -7.34
CA TYR A 27 -19.04 -5.27 -7.38
C TYR A 27 -17.59 -5.53 -6.94
N TYR A 28 -17.30 -6.77 -6.55
CA TYR A 28 -15.93 -7.19 -6.19
C TYR A 28 -14.93 -6.92 -7.33
N ALA A 29 -15.36 -7.06 -8.59
CA ALA A 29 -14.56 -6.74 -9.76
C ALA A 29 -14.12 -5.27 -9.80
N ASP A 30 -15.00 -4.34 -9.40
CA ASP A 30 -14.69 -2.90 -9.38
C ASP A 30 -13.60 -2.59 -8.35
N HIS A 31 -13.61 -3.25 -7.19
CA HIS A 31 -12.55 -3.10 -6.19
C HIS A 31 -11.24 -3.75 -6.63
N ALA A 32 -11.30 -4.87 -7.36
CA ALA A 32 -10.13 -5.52 -7.92
C ALA A 32 -9.46 -4.65 -9.00
N ILE A 33 -10.23 -4.04 -9.92
CA ILE A 33 -9.70 -3.15 -10.95
C ILE A 33 -9.04 -1.92 -10.32
N PHE A 34 -9.69 -1.31 -9.32
CA PHE A 34 -9.11 -0.21 -8.57
C PHE A 34 -7.81 -0.60 -7.87
N ALA A 35 -7.78 -1.77 -7.22
CA ALA A 35 -6.59 -2.29 -6.56
C ALA A 35 -5.44 -2.48 -7.56
N ILE A 36 -5.71 -2.99 -8.77
CA ILE A 36 -4.72 -3.17 -9.83
C ILE A 36 -4.14 -1.81 -10.27
N HIS A 37 -4.99 -0.80 -10.50
CA HIS A 37 -4.52 0.54 -10.88
C HIS A 37 -3.69 1.21 -9.78
N LEU A 38 -4.12 1.05 -8.52
CA LEU A 38 -3.37 1.54 -7.37
C LEU A 38 -2.01 0.84 -7.28
N TYR A 39 -1.97 -0.48 -7.43
CA TYR A 39 -0.74 -1.25 -7.42
C TYR A 39 0.22 -0.84 -8.54
N CYS A 40 -0.29 -0.69 -9.76
CA CYS A 40 0.52 -0.29 -10.91
C CYS A 40 1.16 1.08 -10.68
N ALA A 41 0.39 2.05 -10.18
CA ALA A 41 0.91 3.37 -9.85
C ALA A 41 1.94 3.34 -8.70
N THR A 42 1.65 2.61 -7.61
CA THR A 42 2.60 2.43 -6.50
C THR A 42 3.89 1.78 -6.98
N PHE A 43 3.81 0.79 -7.88
CA PHE A 43 4.98 0.14 -8.45
C PHE A 43 5.83 1.12 -9.26
N LEU A 44 5.19 1.98 -10.05
CA LEU A 44 5.86 3.02 -10.83
C LEU A 44 6.55 4.03 -9.90
N ILE A 45 5.89 4.48 -8.84
CA ILE A 45 6.47 5.40 -7.84
C ILE A 45 7.68 4.75 -7.14
N VAL A 46 7.56 3.49 -6.73
CA VAL A 46 8.64 2.73 -6.11
C VAL A 46 9.82 2.54 -7.08
N LEU A 47 9.55 2.26 -8.36
CA LEU A 47 10.57 2.17 -9.40
C LEU A 47 11.34 3.49 -9.54
N VAL A 48 10.64 4.62 -9.57
CA VAL A 48 11.27 5.95 -9.59
C VAL A 48 12.10 6.17 -8.32
N ARG A 49 11.59 5.81 -7.14
CA ARG A 49 12.33 5.90 -5.88
C ARG A 49 13.64 5.09 -5.93
N TYR A 50 13.59 3.85 -6.39
CA TYR A 50 14.79 3.01 -6.52
C TYR A 50 15.77 3.55 -7.56
N ALA A 51 15.28 4.11 -8.68
CA ALA A 51 16.13 4.77 -9.66
C ALA A 51 16.88 5.96 -9.04
N VAL A 52 16.20 6.80 -8.26
CA VAL A 52 16.83 7.93 -7.54
C VAL A 52 17.89 7.44 -6.55
N ILE A 53 17.60 6.37 -5.79
CA ILE A 53 18.56 5.79 -4.84
C ILE A 53 19.79 5.21 -5.57
N ALA A 54 19.59 4.51 -6.69
CA ALA A 54 20.67 3.94 -7.49
C ALA A 54 21.58 5.00 -8.13
N ILE A 55 21.03 6.16 -8.48
CA ILE A 55 21.83 7.32 -8.92
C ILE A 55 22.58 7.89 -7.72
N ASN A 56 21.92 8.02 -6.57
CA ASN A 56 22.54 8.61 -5.40
C ASN A 56 23.71 7.78 -4.85
N SER A 57 23.68 6.46 -4.97
CA SER A 57 24.78 5.59 -4.52
C SER A 57 26.10 5.82 -5.25
N LYS A 58 26.12 6.63 -6.32
CA LYS A 58 27.34 7.03 -7.04
C LYS A 58 27.76 8.48 -6.79
N LEU A 59 26.85 9.33 -6.32
CA LEU A 59 27.07 10.78 -6.13
C LEU A 59 27.15 11.19 -4.66
N ASP A 60 26.58 10.41 -3.73
CA ASP A 60 26.48 10.68 -2.29
C ASP A 60 25.91 12.07 -1.94
N TRP A 61 24.89 12.51 -2.67
CA TRP A 61 24.24 13.80 -2.43
C TRP A 61 23.08 13.66 -1.44
N THR A 62 23.14 14.44 -0.35
CA THR A 62 22.07 14.49 0.67
C THR A 62 20.72 14.88 0.06
N VAL A 63 20.71 15.73 -0.98
CA VAL A 63 19.49 16.19 -1.66
C VAL A 63 18.73 15.02 -2.31
N LEU A 64 19.43 14.05 -2.90
CA LEU A 64 18.80 12.90 -3.54
C LEU A 64 18.21 11.92 -2.54
N ASN A 65 18.77 11.81 -1.33
CA ASN A 65 18.16 11.06 -0.24
C ASN A 65 16.85 11.69 0.22
N VAL A 66 16.80 13.02 0.36
CA VAL A 66 15.56 13.74 0.69
C VAL A 66 14.53 13.54 -0.42
N LEU A 67 14.93 13.62 -1.69
CA LEU A 67 14.06 13.38 -2.84
C LEU A 67 13.48 11.96 -2.81
N ALA A 68 14.31 10.93 -2.56
CA ALA A 68 13.86 9.55 -2.46
C ALA A 68 12.88 9.33 -1.29
N ALA A 69 13.07 10.03 -0.18
CA ALA A 69 12.13 10.02 0.94
C ALA A 69 10.79 10.67 0.57
N LEU A 70 10.81 11.83 -0.11
CA LEU A 70 9.61 12.53 -0.58
C LEU A 70 8.83 11.70 -1.61
N VAL A 71 9.52 11.04 -2.54
CA VAL A 71 8.90 10.13 -3.51
C VAL A 71 8.26 8.95 -2.78
N GLY A 72 8.91 8.40 -1.74
CA GLY A 72 8.30 7.37 -0.89
C GLY A 72 7.02 7.86 -0.20
N LEU A 73 7.05 9.07 0.37
CA LEU A 73 5.90 9.66 1.05
C LEU A 73 4.71 9.92 0.11
N SER A 74 4.98 10.19 -1.17
CA SER A 74 3.94 10.42 -2.18
C SER A 74 3.03 9.21 -2.41
N ILE A 75 3.46 8.00 -2.05
CA ILE A 75 2.63 6.78 -2.13
C ILE A 75 1.39 6.94 -1.25
N PHE A 76 1.55 7.35 0.01
CA PHE A 76 0.43 7.57 0.94
C PHE A 76 -0.53 8.66 0.43
N PHE A 77 0.01 9.72 -0.16
CA PHE A 77 -0.80 10.78 -0.74
C PHE A 77 -1.58 10.28 -1.97
N TYR A 78 -0.95 9.47 -2.82
CA TYR A 78 -1.58 8.88 -3.98
C TYR A 78 -2.68 7.89 -3.58
N GLU A 79 -2.45 7.03 -2.58
CA GLU A 79 -3.46 6.11 -2.05
C GLU A 79 -4.71 6.83 -1.56
N TYR A 80 -4.53 7.89 -0.75
CA TYR A 80 -5.64 8.72 -0.29
C TYR A 80 -6.40 9.36 -1.45
N LYS A 81 -5.67 9.96 -2.40
CA LYS A 81 -6.27 10.65 -3.56
C LYS A 81 -7.00 9.67 -4.48
N ALA A 82 -6.43 8.50 -4.74
CA ALA A 82 -7.01 7.44 -5.56
C ALA A 82 -8.31 6.92 -4.94
N MET A 83 -8.32 6.63 -3.62
CA MET A 83 -9.54 6.22 -2.93
C MET A 83 -10.63 7.29 -3.00
N ARG A 84 -10.27 8.57 -2.83
CA ARG A 84 -11.23 9.66 -2.94
C ARG A 84 -11.82 9.77 -4.35
N ASN A 85 -10.97 9.69 -5.38
CA ASN A 85 -11.41 9.86 -6.76
C ASN A 85 -12.31 8.70 -7.23
N TYR A 86 -11.99 7.48 -6.83
CA TYR A 86 -12.72 6.29 -7.23
C TYR A 86 -14.05 6.12 -6.49
N TYR A 87 -14.02 6.23 -5.16
CA TYR A 87 -15.20 5.98 -4.33
C TYR A 87 -16.08 7.22 -4.14
N ARG A 88 -15.60 8.42 -4.51
CA ARG A 88 -16.29 9.71 -4.40
C ARG A 88 -16.96 9.98 -3.03
N GLN A 89 -16.43 9.38 -1.96
CA GLN A 89 -16.95 9.54 -0.60
C GLN A 89 -16.48 10.87 0.03
N GLY A 90 -17.17 11.32 1.08
CA GLY A 90 -16.81 12.51 1.84
C GLY A 90 -15.41 12.41 2.47
N ARG A 91 -14.71 13.54 2.58
CA ARG A 91 -13.29 13.61 3.02
C ARG A 91 -13.03 12.86 4.33
N ILE A 92 -13.93 12.97 5.30
CA ILE A 92 -13.82 12.35 6.63
C ILE A 92 -13.93 10.82 6.52
N ILE A 93 -14.87 10.33 5.71
CA ILE A 93 -15.09 8.89 5.52
C ILE A 93 -13.88 8.25 4.83
N THR A 94 -13.31 8.92 3.82
CA THR A 94 -12.09 8.44 3.15
C THR A 94 -10.90 8.41 4.09
N ILE A 95 -10.72 9.41 4.96
CA ILE A 95 -9.63 9.42 5.95
C ILE A 95 -9.82 8.28 6.96
N LEU A 96 -11.04 8.09 7.49
CA LEU A 96 -11.34 7.03 8.45
C LEU A 96 -11.04 5.64 7.85
N LYS A 97 -11.45 5.42 6.59
CA LYS A 97 -11.20 4.18 5.87
C LYS A 97 -9.72 3.96 5.54
N TRP A 98 -9.02 5.03 5.14
CA TRP A 98 -7.56 4.98 4.93
C TRP A 98 -6.82 4.66 6.24
N ALA A 99 -7.23 5.26 7.35
CA ALA A 99 -6.69 4.95 8.67
C ALA A 99 -6.97 3.48 9.06
N GLY A 100 -8.20 3.00 8.87
CA GLY A 100 -8.56 1.60 9.13
C GLY A 100 -7.73 0.61 8.32
N LEU A 101 -7.45 0.94 7.05
CA LEU A 101 -6.61 0.12 6.18
C LEU A 101 -5.15 0.08 6.68
N ASN A 102 -4.61 1.22 7.12
CA ASN A 102 -3.26 1.28 7.73
C ASN A 102 -3.19 0.51 9.06
N VAL A 103 -4.23 0.59 9.89
CA VAL A 103 -4.30 -0.18 11.15
C VAL A 103 -4.34 -1.69 10.88
N MET A 104 -5.14 -2.14 9.91
CA MET A 104 -5.16 -3.55 9.50
C MET A 104 -3.81 -4.02 8.95
N ALA A 105 -3.13 -3.19 8.15
CA ALA A 105 -1.79 -3.48 7.67
C ALA A 105 -0.77 -3.59 8.82
N PHE A 106 -0.85 -2.69 9.81
CA PHE A 106 0.01 -2.72 10.99
C PHE A 106 -0.24 -3.97 11.86
N LEU A 107 -1.50 -4.36 12.07
CA LEU A 107 -1.85 -5.59 12.79
C LEU A 107 -1.30 -6.84 12.08
N MET A 108 -1.41 -6.89 10.75
CA MET A 108 -0.81 -7.99 9.97
C MET A 108 0.71 -8.05 10.12
N LEU A 109 1.39 -6.89 10.12
CA LEU A 109 2.83 -6.82 10.36
C LEU A 109 3.21 -7.35 11.74
N VAL A 110 2.50 -6.93 12.79
CA VAL A 110 2.75 -7.40 14.17
C VAL A 110 2.53 -8.91 14.28
N LEU A 111 1.46 -9.43 13.67
CA LEU A 111 1.18 -10.86 13.66
C LEU A 111 2.28 -11.67 12.95
N LEU A 112 2.74 -11.20 11.79
CA LEU A 112 3.88 -11.79 11.07
C LEU A 112 5.15 -11.77 11.91
N MET A 113 5.50 -10.63 12.53
CA MET A 113 6.67 -10.52 13.40
C MET A 113 6.62 -11.49 14.58
N SER A 114 5.46 -11.64 15.22
CA SER A 114 5.26 -12.61 16.31
C SER A 114 5.48 -14.05 15.85
N ILE A 115 4.96 -14.42 14.67
CA ILE A 115 5.16 -15.76 14.10
C ILE A 115 6.65 -16.01 13.81
N PHE A 116 7.34 -15.03 13.21
CA PHE A 116 8.78 -15.13 12.94
C PHE A 116 9.59 -15.26 14.23
N PHE A 117 9.23 -14.52 15.27
CA PHE A 117 9.91 -14.59 16.57
C PHE A 117 9.75 -15.98 17.21
N ILE A 118 8.53 -16.53 17.18
CA ILE A 118 8.26 -17.91 17.65
C ILE A 118 9.07 -18.92 16.82
N TYR A 119 9.08 -18.79 15.50
CA TYR A 119 9.84 -19.70 14.63
C TYR A 119 11.35 -19.64 14.89
N SER A 120 11.90 -18.43 15.07
CA SER A 120 13.31 -18.24 15.43
C SER A 120 13.65 -18.86 16.78
N ALA A 121 12.76 -18.77 17.76
CA ALA A 121 12.95 -19.35 19.09
C ALA A 121 12.85 -20.89 19.11
N ILE A 122 12.16 -21.48 18.13
CA ILE A 122 12.07 -22.95 17.97
C ILE A 122 13.30 -23.50 17.24
N GLN A 123 13.94 -22.70 16.37
CA GLN A 123 15.09 -23.11 15.57
C GLN A 123 16.46 -22.81 16.23
N SER A 124 16.47 -22.00 17.28
CA SER A 124 17.63 -21.74 18.18
C SER A 124 17.75 -22.79 19.26
#